data_AF-D5WLZ0-F1
#
_entry.id   AF-D5WLZ0-F1
#
_cell.length_a   1.000
_cell.length_b   1.000
_cell.length_c   1.000
_cell.angle_alpha   90.00
_cell.angle_beta   90.00
_cell.angle_gamma   90.00
#
_symmetry.space_group_name_H-M   'P 1'
#
loop_
_entity.id
_entity.type
_entity.pdbx_description
1 polymer ?
#
loop_
_entity_poly.entity_id
_entity_poly.type
_entity_poly.pdbx_seq_one_letter_code
_entity_poly.pdbx_strand_id
1 'polypeptide(L)'
;MDPATRAKILACGDVDRAAERFEHAFALGCQLGDPCWEGIAGRGIGRVAIARGEPRRAVEILIDAIARSSRLPDAYLWGKGYALDVLCGLAVAHAMPQASAWIDEMPNLAVRSGMRELSMRSLLHRAALGDEASGAAARLIACEIDNPALPTLADTVRPARSLFR
;
A
#
# COMPACT_ATOMS: atom_id res chain seq x y z
N MET A 1 2.45 3.39 -15.22
CA MET A 1 1.38 3.26 -14.21
C MET A 1 0.91 1.82 -14.31
N ASP A 2 0.95 0.98 -13.25
CA ASP A 2 0.03 -0.17 -13.31
C ASP A 2 -1.39 0.44 -13.29
N PRO A 3 -2.12 0.36 -14.41
CA PRO A 3 -3.40 1.03 -14.56
C PRO A 3 -4.47 0.46 -13.63
N ALA A 4 -4.33 -0.80 -13.20
CA ALA A 4 -5.34 -1.49 -12.43
C ALA A 4 -5.45 -0.98 -10.98
N THR A 5 -4.31 -0.60 -10.38
CA THR A 5 -4.27 -0.24 -8.96
C THR A 5 -4.70 1.22 -8.70
N ARG A 6 -4.46 2.14 -9.65
CA ARG A 6 -5.04 3.50 -9.63
C ARG A 6 -6.55 3.47 -9.91
N ALA A 7 -7.03 2.53 -10.73
CA ALA A 7 -8.42 2.47 -11.17
C ALA A 7 -9.43 2.16 -10.06
N LYS A 8 -9.22 1.21 -9.14
CA LYS A 8 -10.37 0.63 -8.39
C LYS A 8 -10.99 1.49 -7.27
N ILE A 9 -10.26 2.41 -6.63
CA ILE A 9 -10.85 3.33 -5.63
C ILE A 9 -11.35 4.63 -6.28
N LEU A 10 -10.82 4.98 -7.45
CA LEU A 10 -11.23 6.11 -8.28
C LEU A 10 -12.23 5.73 -9.37
N ALA A 11 -12.66 4.46 -9.46
CA ALA A 11 -13.44 3.91 -10.57
C ALA A 11 -14.84 4.54 -10.76
N CYS A 12 -15.28 5.44 -9.88
CA CYS A 12 -16.50 6.24 -10.09
C CYS A 12 -16.22 7.70 -10.49
N GLY A 13 -14.96 8.11 -10.67
CA GLY A 13 -14.60 9.48 -11.06
C GLY A 13 -14.84 10.55 -9.99
N ASP A 14 -15.37 10.17 -8.83
CA ASP A 14 -15.80 11.11 -7.80
C ASP A 14 -14.86 11.06 -6.59
N VAL A 15 -13.69 11.70 -6.76
CA VAL A 15 -12.68 11.87 -5.70
C VAL A 15 -13.29 12.52 -4.46
N ASP A 16 -14.22 13.45 -4.67
CA ASP A 16 -14.85 14.21 -3.59
C ASP A 16 -15.81 13.35 -2.79
N ARG A 17 -16.66 12.57 -3.45
CA ARG A 17 -17.56 11.63 -2.78
C ARG A 17 -16.83 10.44 -2.17
N ALA A 18 -15.61 10.13 -2.62
CA ALA A 18 -14.73 9.21 -1.91
C ALA A 18 -14.15 9.86 -0.65
N ALA A 19 -13.73 11.13 -0.73
CA ALA A 19 -13.27 11.91 0.42
C ALA A 19 -14.34 11.94 1.52
N GLU A 20 -15.57 12.35 1.19
CA GLU A 20 -16.69 12.45 2.14
C GLU A 20 -16.94 11.11 2.86
N ARG A 21 -16.93 10.00 2.12
CA ARG A 21 -17.16 8.67 2.71
C ARG A 21 -16.05 8.24 3.65
N PHE A 22 -14.80 8.45 3.26
CA PHE A 22 -13.67 8.07 4.10
C PHE A 22 -13.55 8.97 5.32
N GLU A 23 -13.83 10.26 5.19
CA GLU A 23 -13.90 11.20 6.33
C GLU A 23 -15.03 10.83 7.29
N HIS A 24 -16.22 10.50 6.77
CA HIS A 24 -17.32 10.04 7.60
C HIS A 24 -17.01 8.72 8.32
N ALA A 25 -16.46 7.72 7.61
CA ALA A 25 -16.06 6.45 8.21
C ALA A 25 -14.95 6.64 9.26
N PHE A 26 -14.00 7.55 9.02
CA PHE A 26 -12.95 7.88 9.97
C PHE A 26 -13.54 8.51 11.24
N ALA A 27 -14.46 9.45 11.09
CA ALA A 27 -15.15 10.07 12.23
C ALA A 27 -15.91 9.04 13.08
N LEU A 28 -16.62 8.11 12.43
CA LEU A 28 -17.30 6.99 13.13
C LEU A 28 -16.29 6.08 13.83
N GLY A 29 -15.19 5.72 13.17
CA GLY A 29 -14.11 4.92 13.77
C GLY A 29 -13.56 5.58 15.03
N CYS A 30 -13.31 6.90 14.99
CA CYS A 30 -12.87 7.66 16.16
C CYS A 30 -13.92 7.69 17.28
N GLN A 31 -15.21 7.84 16.95
CA GLN A 31 -16.28 7.84 17.96
C GLN A 31 -16.38 6.48 18.69
N LEU A 32 -16.15 5.39 17.96
CA LEU A 32 -16.17 4.04 18.52
C LEU A 32 -14.84 3.65 19.17
N GLY A 33 -13.78 4.44 18.94
CA GLY A 33 -12.42 4.10 19.34
C GLY A 33 -11.88 2.85 18.64
N ASP A 34 -12.36 2.55 17.42
CA ASP A 34 -11.99 1.37 16.65
C ASP A 34 -10.71 1.63 15.82
N PRO A 35 -9.55 1.05 16.20
CA PRO A 35 -8.29 1.27 15.49
C PRO A 35 -8.26 0.69 14.07
N CYS A 36 -9.01 -0.38 13.81
CA CYS A 36 -9.10 -1.00 12.49
C CYS A 36 -9.83 -0.07 11.53
N TRP A 37 -10.97 0.45 11.99
CA TRP A 37 -11.81 1.30 11.15
C TRP A 37 -11.14 2.64 10.85
N GLU A 38 -10.49 3.23 11.86
CA GLU A 38 -9.64 4.42 11.68
C GLU A 38 -8.50 4.18 10.68
N GLY A 39 -7.81 3.04 10.78
CA GLY A 39 -6.72 2.68 9.86
C GLY A 39 -7.18 2.51 8.41
N ILE A 40 -8.27 1.78 8.20
CA ILE A 40 -8.83 1.54 6.85
C ILE A 40 -9.34 2.83 6.23
N ALA A 41 -10.07 3.64 7.00
CA ALA A 41 -10.58 4.93 6.55
C ALA A 41 -9.44 5.90 6.27
N GLY A 42 -8.47 6.02 7.18
CA GLY A 42 -7.28 6.85 7.02
C GLY A 42 -6.47 6.49 5.77
N ARG A 43 -6.29 5.19 5.47
CA ARG A 43 -5.71 4.75 4.19
C ARG A 43 -6.50 5.25 2.99
N GLY A 44 -7.82 5.22 3.05
CA GLY A 44 -8.71 5.77 2.02
C GLY A 44 -8.49 7.27 1.79
N ILE A 45 -8.45 8.06 2.88
CA ILE A 45 -8.15 9.50 2.84
C ILE A 45 -6.76 9.74 2.24
N GLY A 46 -5.75 8.95 2.61
CA GLY A 46 -4.41 9.01 2.03
C GLY A 46 -4.44 8.81 0.52
N ARG A 47 -5.21 7.85 0.01
CA ARG A 47 -5.39 7.63 -1.44
C ARG A 47 -6.12 8.77 -2.14
N VAL A 48 -7.07 9.42 -1.47
CA VAL A 48 -7.72 10.65 -1.98
C VAL A 48 -6.70 11.77 -2.10
N ALA A 49 -5.84 11.98 -1.10
CA ALA A 49 -4.77 12.97 -1.15
C ALA A 49 -3.79 12.69 -2.31
N ILE A 50 -3.42 11.41 -2.54
CA ILE A 50 -2.62 11.02 -3.71
C ILE A 50 -3.34 11.38 -5.02
N ALA A 51 -4.64 11.10 -5.13
CA ALA A 51 -5.43 11.40 -6.31
C ALA A 51 -5.53 12.91 -6.58
N ARG A 52 -5.54 13.73 -5.54
CA ARG A 52 -5.52 15.20 -5.60
C ARG A 52 -4.13 15.79 -5.85
N GLY A 53 -3.08 14.98 -5.90
CA GLY A 53 -1.70 15.46 -6.10
C GLY A 53 -1.09 16.08 -4.85
N GLU A 54 -1.49 15.63 -3.66
CA GLU A 54 -1.04 16.13 -2.36
C GLU A 54 -0.12 15.10 -1.64
N PRO A 55 1.09 14.80 -2.16
CA PRO A 55 1.91 13.69 -1.67
C PRO A 55 2.39 13.88 -0.22
N ARG A 56 2.70 15.11 0.20
CA ARG A 56 3.13 15.38 1.59
C ARG A 56 2.01 15.08 2.58
N ARG A 57 0.81 15.57 2.29
CA ARG A 57 -0.40 15.29 3.08
C ARG A 57 -0.73 13.80 3.09
N ALA A 58 -0.60 13.13 1.96
CA ALA A 58 -0.81 11.68 1.88
C ALA A 58 0.15 10.91 2.80
N VAL A 59 1.43 11.29 2.86
CA VAL A 59 2.41 10.69 3.79
C VAL A 59 1.97 10.87 5.24
N GLU A 60 1.63 12.10 5.64
CA GLU A 60 1.18 12.41 7.00
C GLU A 60 -0.03 11.54 7.40
N ILE A 61 -1.04 11.48 6.54
CA ILE A 61 -2.26 10.69 6.76
C ILE A 61 -1.95 9.19 6.86
N LEU A 62 -1.08 8.66 6.00
CA LEU A 62 -0.76 7.23 5.98
C LEU A 62 0.05 6.82 7.21
N ILE A 63 0.97 7.68 7.68
CA ILE A 63 1.71 7.46 8.92
C ILE A 63 0.76 7.45 10.12
N ASP A 64 -0.16 8.41 10.19
CA ASP A 64 -1.18 8.44 11.26
C ASP A 64 -2.08 7.20 11.24
N ALA A 65 -2.52 6.75 10.05
CA ALA A 65 -3.29 5.53 9.89
C ALA A 65 -2.53 4.27 10.37
N ILE A 66 -1.23 4.17 10.08
CA ILE A 66 -0.34 3.09 10.55
C ILE A 66 -0.22 3.12 12.08
N ALA A 67 0.00 4.30 12.66
CA ALA A 67 0.13 4.48 14.10
C ALA A 67 -1.16 4.10 14.83
N ARG A 68 -2.32 4.58 14.33
CA ARG A 68 -3.65 4.25 14.88
C ARG A 68 -3.94 2.77 14.82
N SER A 69 -3.67 2.11 13.69
CA SER A 69 -3.86 0.66 13.52
C SER A 69 -3.00 -0.19 14.47
N SER A 70 -1.97 0.40 15.08
CA SER A 70 -1.04 -0.26 15.99
C SER A 70 -1.32 0.03 17.47
N ARG A 71 -2.39 0.78 17.80
CA ARG A 71 -2.71 1.17 19.19
C ARG A 71 -3.01 -0.01 20.11
N LEU A 72 -3.53 -1.10 19.57
CA LEU A 72 -3.81 -2.32 20.33
C LEU A 72 -2.92 -3.47 19.84
N PRO A 73 -2.30 -4.25 20.75
CA PRO A 73 -1.56 -5.45 20.39
C PRO A 73 -2.46 -6.47 19.67
N ASP A 74 -1.99 -6.95 18.52
CA ASP A 74 -2.38 -8.17 17.80
C ASP A 74 -3.69 -8.28 17.00
N ALA A 75 -4.70 -7.41 17.12
CA ALA A 75 -5.94 -7.64 16.36
C ALA A 75 -6.03 -6.94 14.97
N TYR A 76 -5.21 -5.93 14.66
CA TYR A 76 -5.50 -4.99 13.56
C TYR A 76 -4.34 -4.74 12.58
N LEU A 77 -3.44 -5.72 12.44
CA LEU A 77 -2.25 -5.62 11.59
C LEU A 77 -2.58 -5.45 10.09
N TRP A 78 -3.79 -5.84 9.66
CA TRP A 78 -4.28 -5.67 8.29
C TRP A 78 -4.38 -4.19 7.88
N GLY A 79 -4.96 -3.34 8.74
CA GLY A 79 -5.06 -1.90 8.50
C GLY A 79 -3.68 -1.25 8.34
N LYS A 80 -2.75 -1.61 9.24
CA LYS A 80 -1.35 -1.22 9.16
C LYS A 80 -0.70 -1.65 7.85
N GLY A 81 -0.82 -2.94 7.49
CA GLY A 81 -0.14 -3.51 6.34
C GLY A 81 -0.55 -2.87 5.02
N TYR A 82 -1.84 -2.63 4.84
CA TYR A 82 -2.32 -1.97 3.63
C TYR A 82 -2.09 -0.47 3.59
N ALA A 83 -1.98 0.21 4.74
CA ALA A 83 -1.56 1.60 4.79
C ALA A 83 -0.07 1.72 4.45
N LEU A 84 0.77 0.83 5.00
CA LEU A 84 2.20 0.74 4.69
C LEU A 84 2.45 0.45 3.21
N ASP A 85 1.68 -0.46 2.60
CA ASP A 85 1.79 -0.75 1.16
C ASP A 85 1.53 0.49 0.28
N VAL A 86 0.52 1.30 0.62
CA VAL A 86 0.24 2.56 -0.11
C VAL A 86 1.36 3.57 0.11
N LEU A 87 1.91 3.64 1.33
CA LEU A 87 3.04 4.53 1.67
C LEU A 87 4.29 4.15 0.87
N CYS A 88 4.63 2.87 0.78
CA CYS A 88 5.74 2.38 -0.04
C CYS A 88 5.57 2.77 -1.51
N GLY A 89 4.40 2.54 -2.09
CA GLY A 89 4.12 2.90 -3.49
C GLY A 89 4.25 4.41 -3.75
N LEU A 90 3.78 5.24 -2.81
CA LEU A 90 3.94 6.69 -2.87
C LEU A 90 5.42 7.10 -2.77
N ALA A 91 6.16 6.50 -1.85
CA ALA A 91 7.57 6.79 -1.62
C ALA A 91 8.42 6.49 -2.85
N VAL A 92 8.20 5.33 -3.47
CA VAL A 92 8.86 4.93 -4.71
C VAL A 92 8.50 5.89 -5.85
N ALA A 93 7.21 6.21 -6.02
CA ALA A 93 6.74 7.09 -7.10
C ALA A 93 7.31 8.51 -7.04
N HIS A 94 7.67 8.99 -5.86
CA HIS A 94 8.25 10.32 -5.64
C HIS A 94 9.74 10.29 -5.25
N ALA A 95 10.42 9.15 -5.41
CA ALA A 95 11.83 8.97 -5.06
C ALA A 95 12.19 9.48 -3.65
N MET A 96 11.33 9.20 -2.67
CA MET A 96 11.54 9.63 -1.29
C MET A 96 12.71 8.86 -0.65
N PRO A 97 13.59 9.52 0.14
CA PRO A 97 14.73 8.85 0.76
C PRO A 97 14.33 7.78 1.78
N GLN A 98 13.12 7.84 2.33
CA GLN A 98 12.59 6.86 3.29
C GLN A 98 12.04 5.58 2.63
N ALA A 99 11.95 5.51 1.29
CA ALA A 99 11.30 4.42 0.59
C ALA A 99 11.84 3.04 1.01
N SER A 100 13.16 2.87 1.04
CA SER A 100 13.79 1.60 1.44
C SER A 100 13.43 1.20 2.86
N ALA A 101 13.45 2.15 3.80
CA ALA A 101 13.13 1.88 5.20
C ALA A 101 11.69 1.37 5.36
N TRP A 102 10.72 1.99 4.68
CA TRP A 102 9.33 1.56 4.73
C TRP A 102 9.10 0.22 4.02
N ILE A 103 9.80 -0.03 2.90
CA ILE A 103 9.73 -1.30 2.18
C ILE A 103 10.26 -2.45 3.05
N ASP A 104 11.31 -2.19 3.83
CA ASP A 104 11.93 -3.18 4.72
C ASP A 104 11.09 -3.48 5.97
N GLU A 105 10.13 -2.63 6.32
CA GLU A 105 9.17 -2.93 7.39
C GLU A 105 8.10 -3.96 6.98
N MET A 106 7.73 -4.03 5.69
CA MET A 106 6.64 -4.89 5.21
C MET A 106 6.87 -6.38 5.50
N PRO A 107 8.04 -6.99 5.24
CA PRO A 107 8.30 -8.39 5.55
C PRO A 107 8.18 -8.70 7.05
N ASN A 108 8.65 -7.80 7.92
CA ASN A 108 8.55 -7.97 9.37
C ASN A 108 7.09 -8.04 9.83
N LEU A 109 6.24 -7.19 9.24
CA LEU A 109 4.80 -7.23 9.47
C LEU A 109 4.16 -8.51 8.92
N ALA A 110 4.59 -8.97 7.75
CA ALA A 110 4.09 -10.19 7.13
C ALA A 110 4.33 -11.42 8.01
N VAL A 111 5.54 -11.57 8.55
CA VAL A 111 5.90 -12.69 9.44
C VAL A 111 5.05 -12.69 10.71
N ARG A 112 4.86 -11.53 11.34
CA ARG A 112 4.07 -11.42 12.58
C ARG A 112 2.57 -11.64 12.39
N SER A 113 2.05 -11.38 11.21
CA SER A 113 0.60 -11.41 10.92
C SER A 113 0.15 -12.61 10.08
N GLY A 114 1.09 -13.38 9.51
CA GLY A 114 0.80 -14.41 8.52
C GLY A 114 0.40 -13.87 7.14
N MET A 115 0.41 -12.55 6.92
CA MET A 115 0.03 -11.91 5.64
C MET A 115 1.13 -12.05 4.59
N ARG A 116 1.29 -13.25 4.03
CA ARG A 116 2.34 -13.59 3.03
C ARG A 116 2.35 -12.68 1.81
N GLU A 117 1.20 -12.11 1.44
CA GLU A 117 1.06 -11.13 0.34
C GLU A 117 1.91 -9.87 0.54
N LEU A 118 2.14 -9.45 1.78
CA LEU A 118 2.94 -8.26 2.08
C LEU A 118 4.42 -8.48 1.77
N SER A 119 4.94 -9.70 1.91
CA SER A 119 6.30 -10.03 1.51
C SER A 119 6.47 -9.92 -0.01
N MET A 120 5.50 -10.39 -0.78
CA MET A 120 5.51 -10.26 -2.24
C MET A 120 5.41 -8.80 -2.69
N ARG A 121 4.51 -8.02 -2.07
CA ARG A 121 4.38 -6.57 -2.36
C ARG A 121 5.66 -5.79 -2.03
N SER A 122 6.37 -6.15 -0.95
CA SER A 122 7.67 -5.55 -0.61
C SER A 122 8.69 -5.76 -1.72
N LEU A 123 8.76 -6.97 -2.27
CA LEU A 123 9.62 -7.29 -3.41
C LEU A 123 9.25 -6.51 -4.67
N LEU A 124 7.96 -6.29 -4.94
CA LEU A 124 7.52 -5.43 -6.05
C LEU A 124 7.98 -3.97 -5.88
N HIS A 125 7.90 -3.42 -4.67
CA HIS A 125 8.38 -2.07 -4.38
C HIS A 125 9.91 -1.98 -4.51
N ARG A 126 10.67 -3.00 -4.08
CA ARG A 126 12.13 -3.06 -4.31
C ARG A 126 12.49 -3.15 -5.79
N ALA A 127 11.76 -3.95 -6.55
CA ALA A 127 11.95 -4.04 -8.00
C ALA A 127 11.71 -2.69 -8.68
N ALA A 128 10.73 -1.93 -8.21
CA ALA A 128 10.47 -0.57 -8.69
C ALA A 128 11.56 0.46 -8.31
N LEU A 129 12.40 0.17 -7.31
CA LEU A 129 13.62 0.94 -7.01
C LEU A 129 14.85 0.49 -7.85
N GLY A 130 14.71 -0.55 -8.69
CA GLY A 130 15.76 -1.02 -9.59
C GLY A 130 16.37 -2.38 -9.23
N ASP A 131 15.90 -3.07 -8.18
CA ASP A 131 16.35 -4.43 -7.85
C ASP A 131 15.61 -5.48 -8.70
N GLU A 132 16.16 -5.79 -9.87
CA GLU A 132 15.56 -6.75 -10.81
C GLU A 132 15.39 -8.16 -10.22
N ALA A 133 16.27 -8.56 -9.30
CA ALA A 133 16.20 -9.88 -8.65
C ALA A 133 14.95 -9.99 -7.78
N SER A 134 14.58 -8.90 -7.09
CA SER A 134 13.33 -8.81 -6.33
C SER A 134 12.09 -9.00 -7.21
N GLY A 135 12.10 -8.51 -8.46
CA GLY A 135 10.98 -8.69 -9.38
C GLY A 135 10.75 -10.15 -9.79
N ALA A 136 11.83 -10.91 -9.98
CA ALA A 136 11.74 -12.36 -10.23
C ALA A 136 11.25 -13.13 -9.01
N ALA A 137 11.76 -12.78 -7.81
CA ALA A 137 11.33 -13.39 -6.55
C ALA A 137 9.83 -13.13 -6.26
N ALA A 138 9.33 -11.93 -6.55
CA ALA A 138 7.92 -11.58 -6.37
C ALA A 138 6.98 -12.48 -7.20
N ARG A 139 7.35 -12.79 -8.46
CA ARG A 139 6.57 -13.69 -9.32
C ARG A 139 6.54 -15.12 -8.80
N LEU A 140 7.66 -15.62 -8.27
CA LEU A 140 7.73 -16.96 -7.67
C LEU A 140 6.80 -17.06 -6.45
N ILE A 141 6.86 -16.10 -5.54
CA ILE A 141 6.00 -16.07 -4.34
C ILE A 141 4.52 -15.89 -4.71
N ALA A 142 4.21 -15.10 -5.75
CA ALA A 142 2.83 -14.91 -6.19
C ALA A 142 2.13 -16.22 -6.61
N CYS A 143 2.87 -17.19 -7.17
CA CYS A 143 2.34 -18.50 -7.53
C CYS A 143 2.07 -19.41 -6.32
N GLU A 144 2.72 -19.16 -5.18
CA GLU A 144 2.59 -19.95 -3.96
C GLU A 144 1.47 -19.44 -3.02
N ILE A 145 0.90 -18.26 -3.32
CA ILE A 145 -0.19 -17.66 -2.58
C ILE A 145 -1.51 -17.96 -3.31
N ASP A 146 -2.47 -18.53 -2.59
CA ASP A 146 -3.81 -18.82 -3.10
C ASP A 146 -4.66 -17.54 -3.21
N ASN A 147 -4.27 -16.66 -4.15
CA ASN A 147 -5.01 -15.46 -4.50
C ASN A 147 -4.84 -15.17 -6.01
N PRO A 148 -5.91 -15.33 -6.81
CA PRO A 148 -5.84 -15.23 -8.28
C PRO A 148 -5.52 -13.83 -8.80
N ALA A 149 -5.60 -12.78 -7.96
CA ALA A 149 -5.27 -11.41 -8.36
C ALA A 149 -3.75 -11.12 -8.34
N LEU A 150 -2.95 -11.94 -7.65
CA LEU A 150 -1.53 -11.65 -7.43
C LEU A 150 -0.62 -11.91 -8.64
N PRO A 151 -0.82 -12.95 -9.47
CA PRO A 151 0.00 -13.14 -10.67
C PRO A 151 -0.06 -11.94 -11.63
N THR A 152 -1.25 -11.37 -11.82
CA THR A 152 -1.45 -10.18 -12.67
C THR A 152 -0.71 -8.97 -12.10
N LEU A 153 -0.72 -8.79 -10.78
CA LEU A 153 -0.01 -7.69 -10.12
C LEU A 153 1.52 -7.85 -10.26
N ALA A 154 2.05 -9.07 -10.11
CA ALA A 154 3.47 -9.35 -10.24
C ALA A 154 4.01 -9.14 -11.67
N ASP A 155 3.17 -9.36 -12.69
CA ASP A 155 3.53 -9.16 -14.10
C ASP A 155 3.54 -7.69 -14.53
N THR A 156 2.86 -6.79 -13.80
CA THR A 156 2.85 -5.35 -14.12
C THR A 156 4.19 -4.66 -13.84
N VAL A 157 5.05 -5.25 -13.00
CA VAL A 157 6.42 -4.80 -12.77
C VAL A 157 7.35 -5.44 -13.80
N ARG A 158 7.26 -4.98 -15.05
CA ARG A 158 8.17 -5.40 -16.12
C ARG A 158 9.50 -4.62 -15.98
N PRO A 159 10.67 -5.28 -15.97
CA PRO A 159 11.94 -4.57 -16.03
C PRO A 159 11.99 -3.74 -17.31
N ALA A 160 12.58 -2.55 -17.23
CA ALA A 160 12.88 -1.74 -18.39
C ALA A 160 13.72 -2.59 -19.34
N ARG A 161 13.16 -2.98 -20.49
CA ARG A 161 13.92 -3.70 -21.52
C ARG A 161 15.14 -2.86 -21.87
N SER A 162 16.33 -3.34 -21.50
CA SER A 162 17.60 -2.85 -22.05
C SER A 162 17.54 -3.02 -23.56
N LEU A 163 17.29 -1.92 -24.26
CA LEU A 163 17.50 -1.80 -25.70
C LEU A 163 18.98 -1.44 -25.91
N PHE A 164 19.85 -2.43 -25.77
CA PHE A 164 21.15 -2.43 -26.42
C PHE A 164 21.17 -3.57 -27.43
N ARG A 165 21.09 -3.18 -28.71
CA ARG A 165 21.55 -3.97 -29.85
C ARG A 165 22.22 -3.03 -30.84
#